data_AF-A0A6F9BUF9-F1
#
_entry.id   AF-A0A6F9BUF9-F1
#
_cell.length_a   1.000
_cell.length_b   1.000
_cell.length_c   1.000
_cell.angle_alpha   90.00
_cell.angle_beta   90.00
_cell.angle_gamma   90.00
#
_symmetry.space_group_name_H-M   'P 1'
#
loop_
_entity.id
_entity.type
_entity.pdbx_description
1 polymer ?
#
loop_
_entity_poly.entity_id
_entity_poly.type
_entity_poly.pdbx_seq_one_letter_code
_entity_poly.pdbx_strand_id
1 'polypeptide(L)'
;GETKILKLKNLRPQDYANYSCIASVRNVCGISDRNIVFKLTNKTVSPSIKLLVEDPIVVNPGQTVSLVCITTGGEPKPTLSWVSSSDSLPEKSVVKGGTLTLPAITSDEAGVYSCVATNNVGNPAKKSTTIVVR
;
A
#
# COMPACT_ATOMS: atom_id res chain seq x y z
N GLY A 1 -8.53 15.11 -16.65
CA GLY A 1 -7.15 15.65 -16.71
C GLY A 1 -6.35 14.77 -17.65
N GLU A 2 -5.47 15.34 -18.46
CA GLU A 2 -4.62 14.58 -19.37
C GLU A 2 -3.45 13.94 -18.60
N THR A 3 -3.14 12.68 -18.92
CA THR A 3 -1.96 11.98 -18.38
C THR A 3 -0.90 11.88 -19.46
N LYS A 4 0.36 12.21 -19.13
CA LYS A 4 1.53 11.99 -20.01
C LYS A 4 2.40 10.88 -19.45
N ILE A 5 2.97 10.06 -20.34
CA ILE A 5 3.78 8.89 -19.98
C ILE A 5 5.14 9.00 -20.64
N LEU A 6 6.20 8.95 -19.85
CA LEU A 6 7.57 8.76 -20.33
C LEU A 6 7.88 7.26 -20.36
N LYS A 7 8.15 6.72 -21.56
CA LYS A 7 8.47 5.29 -21.74
C LYS A 7 9.93 5.11 -22.06
N LEU A 8 10.66 4.48 -21.15
CA LEU A 8 12.04 4.03 -21.36
C LEU A 8 12.00 2.61 -21.92
N LYS A 9 12.70 2.36 -23.02
CA LYS A 9 12.85 1.02 -23.62
C LYS A 9 14.30 0.59 -23.49
N ASN A 10 14.55 -0.70 -23.24
CA ASN A 10 15.90 -1.28 -23.11
C ASN A 10 16.80 -0.44 -22.20
N LEU A 11 16.53 -0.49 -20.89
CA LEU A 11 17.25 0.30 -19.90
C LEU A 11 18.77 0.11 -20.02
N ARG A 12 19.48 1.24 -20.06
CA ARG A 12 20.95 1.32 -20.02
C ARG A 12 21.40 1.94 -18.69
N PRO A 13 22.67 1.78 -18.28
CA PRO A 13 23.17 2.37 -17.05
C PRO A 13 22.94 3.89 -16.93
N GLN A 14 23.02 4.62 -18.04
CA GLN A 14 22.76 6.07 -18.10
C GLN A 14 21.30 6.48 -17.86
N ASP A 15 20.35 5.54 -17.97
CA ASP A 15 18.94 5.80 -17.71
C ASP A 15 18.62 5.73 -16.20
N TYR A 16 19.56 5.29 -15.35
CA TYR A 16 19.42 5.36 -13.89
C TYR A 16 19.65 6.79 -13.40
N ALA A 17 18.57 7.57 -13.34
CA ALA A 17 18.60 8.98 -13.01
C ALA A 17 17.39 9.41 -12.15
N ASN A 18 17.38 10.69 -11.77
CA ASN A 18 16.20 11.32 -11.17
C ASN A 18 15.30 11.87 -12.29
N TYR A 19 14.09 11.37 -12.37
CA TYR A 19 13.07 11.81 -13.32
C TYR A 19 12.11 12.77 -12.65
N SER A 20 11.90 13.94 -13.25
CA SER A 20 10.95 14.94 -12.75
C SER A 20 9.75 15.04 -13.68
N CYS A 21 8.56 14.87 -13.13
CA CYS A 21 7.32 15.22 -13.80
C CYS A 21 6.90 16.61 -13.31
N ILE A 22 6.77 17.58 -14.22
CA ILE A 22 6.38 18.95 -13.92
C ILE A 22 5.03 19.21 -14.58
N ALA A 23 4.03 19.55 -13.78
CA ALA A 23 2.72 20.01 -14.22
C ALA A 23 2.65 21.53 -14.09
N SER A 24 2.37 22.21 -15.21
CA SER A 24 2.32 23.67 -15.30
C SER A 24 1.00 24.12 -15.91
N VAL A 25 0.36 25.11 -15.29
CA VAL A 25 -0.74 25.88 -15.88
C VAL A 25 -0.25 27.22 -16.44
N ARG A 26 1.06 27.33 -16.74
CA ARG A 26 1.72 28.54 -17.26
C ARG A 26 1.45 29.79 -16.42
N ASN A 27 1.44 29.62 -15.09
CA ASN A 27 1.17 30.70 -14.14
C ASN A 27 -0.18 31.40 -14.34
N VAL A 28 -1.17 30.74 -14.97
CA VAL A 28 -2.55 31.25 -15.02
C VAL A 28 -3.05 31.40 -13.59
N CYS A 29 -3.62 32.57 -13.29
CA CYS A 29 -4.06 32.96 -11.94
C CYS A 29 -2.94 32.92 -10.87
N GLY A 30 -1.66 33.04 -11.26
CA GLY A 30 -0.54 32.97 -10.31
C GLY A 30 -0.29 31.58 -9.74
N ILE A 31 -0.88 30.53 -10.33
CA ILE A 31 -0.72 29.16 -9.86
C ILE A 31 0.66 28.65 -10.29
N SER A 32 1.51 28.37 -9.30
CA SER A 32 2.86 27.86 -9.53
C SER A 32 2.87 26.40 -9.99
N ASP A 33 3.91 26.04 -10.72
CA ASP A 33 4.13 24.68 -11.20
C ASP A 33 4.28 23.70 -10.03
N ARG A 34 3.80 22.47 -10.23
CA ARG A 34 3.98 21.35 -9.29
C ARG A 34 4.88 20.31 -9.92
N ASN A 35 5.84 19.81 -9.16
CA ASN A 35 6.69 18.72 -9.62
C ASN A 35 6.74 17.56 -8.63
N ILE A 36 6.93 16.36 -9.17
CA ILE A 36 7.26 15.17 -8.42
C ILE A 36 8.53 14.55 -9.02
N VAL A 37 9.39 14.01 -8.16
CA VAL A 37 10.66 13.39 -8.56
C VAL A 37 10.61 11.89 -8.26
N PHE A 38 10.99 11.08 -9.24
CA PHE A 38 11.16 9.64 -9.11
C PHE A 38 12.61 9.27 -9.38
N LYS A 39 13.27 8.63 -8.42
CA LYS A 39 14.65 8.17 -8.55
C LYS A 39 14.66 6.73 -9.07
N LEU A 40 15.10 6.55 -10.30
CA LEU A 40 15.28 5.24 -10.90
C LEU A 40 16.71 4.74 -10.65
N THR A 41 16.84 3.54 -10.10
CA THR A 41 18.13 2.88 -9.84
C THR A 41 18.08 1.44 -10.32
N ASN A 42 19.25 0.78 -10.35
CA ASN A 42 19.34 -0.66 -10.62
C ASN A 42 18.72 -1.53 -9.51
N LYS A 43 18.38 -0.96 -8.35
CA LYS A 43 17.70 -1.66 -7.24
C LYS A 43 16.19 -1.46 -7.24
N THR A 44 15.68 -0.53 -8.05
CA THR A 44 14.26 -0.16 -8.08
C THR A 44 13.42 -1.39 -8.42
N VAL A 45 12.53 -1.78 -7.51
CA VAL A 45 11.73 -3.02 -7.59
C VAL A 45 10.37 -2.83 -6.92
N SER A 46 9.35 -3.51 -7.44
CA SER A 46 8.00 -3.49 -6.87
C SER A 46 7.96 -4.04 -5.46
N PRO A 47 6.93 -3.71 -4.65
CA PRO A 47 6.80 -4.18 -3.29
C PRO A 47 6.61 -5.71 -3.24
N SER A 48 7.05 -6.31 -2.15
CA SER A 48 6.66 -7.65 -1.75
C SER A 48 6.38 -7.67 -0.25
N ILE A 49 5.37 -8.44 0.17
CA ILE A 49 4.94 -8.51 1.56
C ILE A 49 4.69 -9.95 2.02
N LYS A 50 4.72 -10.13 3.33
CA LYS A 50 4.29 -11.36 4.00
C LYS A 50 3.29 -11.00 5.10
N LEU A 51 2.21 -11.76 5.16
CA LEU A 51 1.24 -11.70 6.24
C LEU A 51 1.59 -12.79 7.26
N LEU A 52 1.74 -12.41 8.53
CA LEU A 52 2.21 -13.27 9.63
C LEU A 52 1.05 -13.72 10.52
N VAL A 53 0.04 -14.34 9.90
CA VAL A 53 -1.16 -14.86 10.58
C VAL A 53 -1.58 -16.18 9.96
N GLU A 54 -2.44 -16.92 10.65
CA GLU A 54 -3.13 -18.09 10.11
C GLU A 54 -4.24 -17.66 9.16
N ASP A 55 -4.60 -18.50 8.17
CA ASP A 55 -5.72 -18.25 7.28
C ASP A 55 -6.56 -19.54 7.15
N PRO A 56 -7.84 -19.55 7.55
CA PRO A 56 -8.58 -18.45 8.17
C PRO A 56 -8.25 -18.27 9.66
N ILE A 57 -8.51 -17.08 10.18
CA ILE A 57 -8.46 -16.76 11.61
C ILE A 57 -9.86 -17.00 12.18
N VAL A 58 -9.95 -17.75 13.28
CA VAL A 58 -11.22 -18.01 13.94
C VAL A 58 -11.18 -17.53 15.39
N VAL A 59 -12.13 -16.67 15.76
CA VAL A 59 -12.18 -16.01 17.07
C VAL A 59 -13.61 -15.94 17.60
N ASN A 60 -13.76 -15.74 18.90
CA ASN A 60 -15.05 -15.50 19.54
C ASN A 60 -15.33 -13.99 19.63
N PRO A 61 -16.61 -13.57 19.70
CA PRO A 61 -17.00 -12.18 19.91
C PRO A 61 -16.31 -11.57 21.12
N GLY A 62 -15.92 -10.30 21.02
CA GLY A 62 -15.26 -9.58 22.11
C GLY A 62 -13.76 -9.86 22.27
N GLN A 63 -13.19 -10.80 21.51
CA GLN A 63 -11.74 -10.98 21.48
C GLN A 63 -11.03 -9.91 20.65
N THR A 64 -9.75 -9.67 20.96
CA THR A 64 -8.90 -8.77 20.19
C THR A 64 -8.14 -9.55 19.11
N VAL A 65 -8.27 -9.15 17.86
CA VAL A 65 -7.52 -9.71 16.73
C VAL A 65 -6.36 -8.79 16.37
N SER A 66 -5.19 -9.36 16.07
CA SER A 66 -4.04 -8.59 15.57
C SER A 66 -3.48 -9.25 14.31
N LEU A 67 -3.46 -8.49 13.21
CA LEU A 67 -2.93 -8.94 11.92
C LEU A 67 -1.61 -8.25 11.64
N VAL A 68 -0.53 -9.01 11.53
CA VAL A 68 0.81 -8.45 11.31
C VAL A 68 1.23 -8.64 9.85
N CYS A 69 1.49 -7.54 9.16
CA CYS A 69 2.01 -7.53 7.80
C CYS A 69 3.41 -6.91 7.76
N ILE A 70 4.34 -7.52 7.04
CA ILE A 70 5.71 -7.03 6.88
C ILE A 70 6.07 -6.91 5.40
N THR A 71 6.91 -5.92 5.08
CA THR A 71 7.57 -5.85 3.78
C THR A 71 8.73 -6.84 3.73
N THR A 72 8.78 -7.64 2.66
CA THR A 72 9.90 -8.56 2.38
C THR A 72 10.82 -8.02 1.28
N GLY A 73 10.39 -6.97 0.58
CA GLY A 73 11.11 -6.36 -0.54
C GLY A 73 10.36 -5.15 -1.09
N GLY A 74 11.04 -4.42 -1.96
CA GLY A 74 10.55 -3.16 -2.54
C GLY A 74 11.56 -2.04 -2.32
N GLU A 75 11.95 -1.40 -3.42
CA GLU A 75 12.81 -0.22 -3.42
C GLU A 75 12.23 0.78 -4.43
N PRO A 76 11.80 1.98 -4.00
CA PRO A 76 11.90 2.55 -2.65
C PRO A 76 11.09 1.78 -1.59
N LYS A 77 11.39 2.04 -0.31
CA LYS A 77 10.69 1.41 0.84
C LYS A 77 9.17 1.55 0.69
N PRO A 78 8.41 0.44 0.63
CA PRO A 78 6.96 0.51 0.48
C PRO A 78 6.25 1.04 1.73
N THR A 79 5.13 1.71 1.50
CA THR A 79 4.14 2.06 2.53
C THR A 79 3.11 0.96 2.63
N LEU A 80 2.81 0.52 3.86
CA LEU A 80 1.78 -0.48 4.15
C LEU A 80 0.46 0.21 4.50
N SER A 81 -0.64 -0.36 4.03
CA SER A 81 -2.00 0.01 4.42
C SER A 81 -2.88 -1.23 4.56
N TRP A 82 -3.99 -1.07 5.27
CA TRP A 82 -4.97 -2.12 5.51
C TRP A 82 -6.32 -1.74 4.93
N VAL A 83 -7.00 -2.71 4.33
CA VAL A 83 -8.36 -2.56 3.79
C VAL A 83 -9.22 -3.76 4.19
N SER A 84 -10.50 -3.51 4.44
CA SER A 84 -11.52 -4.54 4.67
C SER A 84 -12.30 -4.80 3.39
N SER A 85 -12.95 -5.96 3.28
CA SER A 85 -13.96 -6.22 2.25
C SER A 85 -15.20 -5.32 2.35
N SER A 86 -15.42 -4.66 3.49
CA SER A 86 -16.49 -3.69 3.73
C SER A 86 -16.17 -2.26 3.28
N ASP A 87 -15.18 -2.07 2.41
CA ASP A 87 -14.62 -0.79 1.93
C ASP A 87 -13.97 0.12 2.98
N SER A 88 -14.39 0.04 4.24
CA SER A 88 -13.78 0.74 5.38
C SER A 88 -13.41 -0.22 6.51
N LEU A 89 -12.33 0.09 7.22
CA LEU A 89 -11.98 -0.60 8.47
C LEU A 89 -12.95 -0.18 9.58
N PRO A 90 -13.25 -1.04 10.57
CA PRO A 90 -14.04 -0.65 11.74
C PRO A 90 -13.44 0.57 12.45
N GLU A 91 -14.26 1.48 12.97
CA GLU A 91 -13.78 2.75 13.57
C GLU A 91 -12.80 2.53 14.74
N LYS A 92 -12.99 1.45 15.49
CA LYS A 92 -12.13 1.04 16.61
C LYS A 92 -10.80 0.42 16.19
N SER A 93 -10.57 0.23 14.88
CA SER A 93 -9.35 -0.36 14.36
C SER A 93 -8.14 0.54 14.63
N VAL A 94 -7.03 -0.09 14.98
CA VAL A 94 -5.75 0.61 15.21
C VAL A 94 -4.72 0.06 14.25
N VAL A 95 -4.20 0.92 13.37
CA VAL A 95 -3.11 0.56 12.44
C VAL A 95 -1.81 1.21 12.91
N LYS A 96 -0.80 0.40 13.22
CA LYS A 96 0.54 0.87 13.60
C LYS A 96 1.62 0.13 12.80
N GLY A 97 2.33 0.87 11.95
CA GLY A 97 3.31 0.29 11.04
C GLY A 97 2.64 -0.64 10.02
N GLY A 98 2.79 -1.95 10.20
CA GLY A 98 2.15 -2.99 9.40
C GLY A 98 1.11 -3.81 10.16
N THR A 99 0.84 -3.48 11.42
CA THR A 99 -0.08 -4.23 12.28
C THR A 99 -1.44 -3.57 12.34
N LEU A 100 -2.50 -4.33 12.04
CA LEU A 100 -3.89 -3.96 12.27
C LEU A 100 -4.39 -4.66 13.54
N THR A 101 -4.89 -3.89 14.49
CA THR A 101 -5.51 -4.41 15.72
C THR A 101 -7.00 -4.08 15.71
N LEU A 102 -7.83 -5.10 15.92
CA LEU A 102 -9.29 -5.02 16.03
C LEU A 102 -9.69 -5.42 17.45
N PRO A 103 -9.89 -4.45 18.36
CA PRO A 103 -10.31 -4.73 19.74
C PRO A 103 -11.78 -5.16 19.77
N ALA A 104 -12.11 -6.14 20.62
CA ALA A 104 -13.48 -6.58 20.86
C ALA A 104 -14.31 -6.82 19.57
N ILE A 105 -13.85 -7.72 18.70
CA ILE A 105 -14.45 -7.96 17.39
C ILE A 105 -15.90 -8.45 17.48
N THR A 106 -16.75 -8.01 16.54
CA THR A 106 -18.15 -8.45 16.42
C THR A 106 -18.37 -9.28 15.15
N SER A 107 -19.49 -9.99 15.08
CA SER A 107 -19.82 -10.82 13.90
C SER A 107 -19.98 -9.99 12.62
N ASP A 108 -20.42 -8.74 12.72
CA ASP A 108 -20.54 -7.81 11.58
C ASP A 108 -19.19 -7.34 11.03
N GLU A 109 -18.12 -7.50 11.82
CA GLU A 109 -16.75 -7.16 11.45
C GLU A 109 -15.97 -8.39 10.91
N ALA A 110 -16.62 -9.55 10.84
CA ALA A 110 -16.08 -10.71 10.16
C ALA A 110 -15.93 -10.43 8.66
N GLY A 111 -14.98 -11.09 8.01
CA GLY A 111 -14.74 -10.91 6.58
C GLY A 111 -13.27 -10.92 6.20
N VAL A 112 -12.98 -10.41 5.00
CA VAL A 112 -11.64 -10.46 4.42
C VAL A 112 -10.89 -9.17 4.72
N TYR A 113 -9.74 -9.30 5.35
CA TYR A 113 -8.84 -8.18 5.62
C TYR A 113 -7.59 -8.32 4.76
N SER A 114 -7.19 -7.23 4.10
CA SER A 114 -6.06 -7.24 3.17
C SER A 114 -5.02 -6.19 3.56
N CYS A 115 -3.76 -6.62 3.64
CA CYS A 115 -2.61 -5.74 3.68
C CYS A 115 -2.19 -5.40 2.24
N VAL A 116 -1.98 -4.11 1.96
CA VAL A 116 -1.53 -3.59 0.67
C VAL A 116 -0.23 -2.83 0.86
N ALA A 117 0.74 -3.07 -0.03
CA ALA A 117 2.00 -2.32 -0.06
C ALA A 117 2.18 -1.61 -1.39
N THR A 118 2.53 -0.32 -1.33
CA THR A 118 2.82 0.51 -2.51
C THR A 118 4.14 1.26 -2.34
N ASN A 119 4.90 1.36 -3.43
CA ASN A 119 6.08 2.23 -3.53
C ASN A 119 6.14 2.99 -4.87
N ASN A 120 5.01 3.06 -5.59
CA ASN A 120 4.92 3.62 -6.95
C ASN A 120 5.82 2.92 -7.99
N VAL A 121 6.24 1.67 -7.74
CA VAL A 121 6.98 0.82 -8.68
C VAL A 121 6.17 -0.42 -8.99
N GLY A 122 5.84 -0.62 -10.26
CA GLY A 122 5.08 -1.79 -10.71
C GLY A 122 3.72 -1.92 -10.01
N ASN A 123 3.28 -3.17 -9.80
CA ASN A 123 2.00 -3.45 -9.16
C ASN A 123 2.15 -3.42 -7.62
N PRO A 124 1.14 -2.91 -6.89
CA PRO A 124 1.09 -3.06 -5.44
C PRO A 124 1.09 -4.53 -5.03
N ALA A 125 1.73 -4.85 -3.91
CA ALA A 125 1.61 -6.18 -3.32
C ALA A 125 0.37 -6.24 -2.41
N LYS A 126 -0.37 -7.35 -2.47
CA LYS A 126 -1.56 -7.57 -1.65
C LYS A 126 -1.54 -8.97 -1.05
N LYS A 127 -1.85 -9.08 0.24
CA LYS A 127 -2.07 -10.33 0.96
C LYS A 127 -3.31 -10.20 1.83
N SER A 128 -4.10 -11.25 1.87
CA SER A 128 -5.41 -11.25 2.53
C SER A 128 -5.54 -12.44 3.46
N THR A 129 -6.38 -12.30 4.48
CA THR A 129 -6.80 -13.37 5.38
C THR A 129 -8.28 -13.19 5.69
N THR A 130 -8.97 -14.28 6.00
CA THR A 130 -10.37 -14.21 6.42
C THR A 130 -10.48 -14.30 7.95
N ILE A 131 -11.24 -13.41 8.57
CA ILE A 131 -11.61 -13.51 9.98
C ILE A 131 -13.03 -14.07 10.07
N VAL A 132 -13.18 -15.16 10.84
CA VAL A 132 -14.44 -15.81 11.16
C VAL A 132 -14.73 -15.62 12.64
N VAL A 133 -15.91 -15.10 12.97
CA VAL A 133 -16.39 -14.94 14.34
C VAL A 133 -17.41 -16.03 14.66
N ARG A 134 -17.20 -16.77 15.75
CA ARG A 134 -18.05 -17.90 16.18
C ARG A 134 -19.25 -17.49 17.04
#